data_AF-A0A519RQ58-F1
#
_entry.id   AF-A0A519RQ58-F1
#
_cell.length_a   1.000
_cell.length_b   1.000
_cell.length_c   1.000
_cell.angle_alpha   90.00
_cell.angle_beta   90.00
_cell.angle_gamma   90.00
#
_symmetry.space_group_name_H-M   'P 1'
#
loop_
_entity.id
_entity.type
_entity.pdbx_description
1 polymer ?
#
loop_
_entity_poly.entity_id
_entity_poly.type
_entity_poly.pdbx_seq_one_letter_code
_entity_poly.pdbx_strand_id
1 'polypeptide(L)'
;GQVPRAQADQLNKQYWNAYKAFFNRKNDFFKSLDSEKNTNLKAKYALIEQAEAAQQNPNFDEARTSIIRVQKEWKDVGRVPEKQADKIWKRFRAACDGVFERPKQETRQREERQSVASAEQVTRLDSIAQQVAALSPAAPGTLEGFRALAADWQSLDATEGQPGAGTSDRGEEQFLTLMGKYLNQTGGITPTDKEDLLFQLEIARLKARPQAQQAFTRKETGLRREIQELENDVATLQTNLDFFGRSKNADQLRQEYQGRLSETNARIAKLKKQLKQLRS
;
A
#
# COMPACT_ATOMS: atom_id res chain seq x y z
N GLY A 1 -38.06 79.29 -19.25
CA GLY A 1 -38.70 80.31 -20.10
C GLY A 1 -38.85 79.76 -21.50
N GLN A 2 -39.85 80.20 -22.27
CA GLN A 2 -40.04 79.78 -23.66
C GLN A 2 -38.85 80.22 -24.53
N VAL A 3 -38.38 79.33 -25.40
CA VAL A 3 -37.27 79.59 -26.31
C VAL A 3 -37.75 80.55 -27.41
N PRO A 4 -37.02 81.64 -27.72
CA PRO A 4 -37.35 82.53 -28.83
C PRO A 4 -37.49 81.74 -30.15
N ARG A 5 -38.55 81.99 -30.94
CA ARG A 5 -38.85 81.26 -32.19
C ARG A 5 -37.65 81.17 -33.16
N ALA A 6 -36.81 82.21 -33.20
CA ALA A 6 -35.61 82.24 -34.06
C ALA A 6 -34.50 81.25 -33.64
N GLN A 7 -34.47 80.82 -32.37
CA GLN A 7 -33.46 79.89 -31.83
C GLN A 7 -34.01 78.46 -31.62
N ALA A 8 -35.34 78.30 -31.68
CA ALA A 8 -36.03 77.03 -31.42
C ALA A 8 -35.63 75.93 -32.42
N ASP A 9 -35.52 76.25 -33.71
CA ASP A 9 -35.14 75.27 -34.74
C ASP A 9 -33.70 74.79 -34.58
N GLN A 10 -32.77 75.70 -34.28
CA GLN A 10 -31.37 75.38 -34.02
C GLN A 10 -31.23 74.51 -32.76
N LEU A 11 -31.92 74.86 -31.68
CA LEU A 11 -31.90 74.10 -30.43
C LEU A 11 -32.52 72.71 -30.60
N ASN A 12 -33.65 72.60 -31.31
CA ASN A 12 -34.29 71.32 -31.61
C ASN A 12 -33.36 70.44 -32.47
N LYS A 13 -32.70 71.01 -33.48
CA LYS A 13 -31.69 70.31 -34.31
C LYS A 13 -30.51 69.83 -33.48
N GLN A 14 -29.98 70.65 -32.58
CA GLN A 14 -28.89 70.27 -31.67
C GLN A 14 -29.32 69.15 -30.72
N TYR A 15 -30.51 69.24 -30.14
CA TYR A 15 -31.07 68.20 -29.28
C TYR A 15 -31.21 66.87 -30.02
N TRP A 16 -31.86 66.84 -31.19
CA TRP A 16 -32.04 65.60 -31.94
C TRP A 16 -30.72 65.02 -32.45
N ASN A 17 -29.74 65.85 -32.80
CA ASN A 17 -28.40 65.39 -33.16
C ASN A 17 -27.69 64.78 -31.96
N ALA A 18 -27.72 65.42 -30.79
CA ALA A 18 -27.14 64.90 -29.56
C ALA A 18 -27.83 63.61 -29.10
N TYR A 19 -29.16 63.56 -29.21
CA TYR A 19 -29.98 62.38 -28.92
C TYR A 19 -29.58 61.21 -29.83
N LYS A 20 -29.56 61.41 -31.15
CA LYS A 20 -29.15 60.37 -32.12
C LYS A 20 -27.71 59.91 -31.85
N ALA A 21 -26.78 60.84 -31.61
CA ALA A 21 -25.40 60.52 -31.30
C ALA A 21 -25.28 59.69 -30.00
N PHE A 22 -26.03 60.04 -28.95
CA PHE A 22 -26.08 59.29 -27.70
C PHE A 22 -26.60 57.85 -27.92
N PHE A 23 -27.74 57.69 -28.58
CA PHE A 23 -28.32 56.35 -28.82
C PHE A 23 -27.45 55.50 -29.74
N ASN A 24 -26.79 56.09 -30.74
CA ASN A 24 -25.81 55.38 -31.57
C ASN A 24 -24.64 54.88 -30.73
N ARG A 25 -24.01 55.76 -29.93
CA ARG A 25 -22.91 55.37 -29.02
C ARG A 25 -23.35 54.32 -28.00
N LYS A 26 -24.57 54.44 -27.46
CA LYS A 26 -25.14 53.46 -26.53
C LYS A 26 -25.29 52.09 -27.20
N ASN A 27 -25.85 52.05 -28.42
CA ASN A 27 -26.01 50.82 -29.16
C ASN A 27 -24.65 50.19 -29.51
N ASP A 28 -23.68 51.00 -29.94
CA ASP A 28 -22.34 50.52 -30.26
C ASP A 28 -21.63 49.98 -29.01
N PHE A 29 -21.78 50.63 -27.86
CA PHE A 29 -21.27 50.15 -26.57
C PHE A 29 -21.87 48.79 -26.16
N PHE A 30 -23.19 48.60 -26.31
CA PHE A 30 -23.79 47.30 -25.99
C PHE A 30 -23.40 46.22 -26.99
N LYS A 31 -23.26 46.56 -28.29
CA LYS A 31 -22.73 45.62 -29.29
C LYS A 31 -21.29 45.20 -28.98
N SER A 32 -20.42 46.14 -28.60
CA SER A 32 -19.04 45.82 -28.22
C SER A 32 -19.00 44.95 -26.96
N LEU A 33 -19.83 45.26 -25.96
CA LEU A 33 -19.93 44.48 -24.73
C LEU A 33 -20.41 43.05 -24.98
N ASP A 34 -21.41 42.86 -25.84
CA ASP A 34 -21.90 41.52 -26.20
C ASP A 34 -20.87 40.75 -27.04
N SER A 35 -20.15 41.44 -27.93
CA SER A 35 -19.01 40.85 -28.65
C SER A 35 -17.92 40.38 -27.70
N GLU A 36 -17.54 41.21 -26.72
CA GLU A 36 -16.55 40.87 -25.69
C GLU A 36 -16.98 39.67 -24.85
N LYS A 37 -18.24 39.66 -24.38
CA LYS A 37 -18.81 38.52 -23.64
C LYS A 37 -18.77 37.23 -24.46
N ASN A 38 -19.05 37.30 -25.75
CA ASN A 38 -18.98 36.14 -26.65
C ASN A 38 -17.54 35.67 -26.89
N THR A 39 -16.57 36.58 -26.95
CA THR A 39 -15.13 36.23 -26.98
C THR A 39 -14.70 35.55 -25.69
N ASN A 40 -15.06 36.12 -24.54
CA ASN A 40 -14.80 35.52 -23.22
C ASN A 40 -15.45 34.13 -23.10
N LEU A 41 -16.66 33.97 -23.64
CA LEU A 41 -17.35 32.69 -23.65
C LEU A 41 -16.57 31.63 -24.46
N LYS A 42 -16.08 31.98 -25.65
CA LYS A 42 -15.23 31.08 -26.46
C LYS A 42 -13.95 30.71 -25.72
N ALA A 43 -13.29 31.68 -25.08
CA ALA A 43 -12.09 31.43 -24.28
C ALA A 43 -12.39 30.47 -23.11
N LYS A 44 -13.51 30.67 -22.39
CA LYS A 44 -13.92 29.76 -21.31
C LYS A 44 -14.25 28.35 -21.82
N TYR A 45 -14.84 28.19 -23.00
CA TYR A 45 -15.02 26.86 -23.60
C TYR A 45 -13.69 26.18 -23.93
N ALA A 46 -12.72 26.91 -24.49
CA ALA A 46 -11.38 26.35 -24.77
C ALA A 46 -10.67 25.91 -23.47
N LEU A 47 -10.83 26.66 -22.37
CA LEU A 47 -10.32 26.28 -21.05
C LEU A 47 -10.99 25.01 -20.51
N ILE A 48 -12.30 24.86 -20.72
CA ILE A 48 -13.04 23.66 -20.33
C ILE A 48 -12.53 22.43 -21.10
N GLU A 49 -12.33 22.56 -22.41
CA GLU A 49 -11.79 21.46 -23.23
C GLU A 49 -10.40 21.04 -22.76
N GLN A 50 -9.54 21.99 -22.38
CA GLN A 50 -8.24 21.68 -21.78
C GLN A 50 -8.37 20.97 -20.42
N ALA A 51 -9.33 21.37 -19.58
CA ALA A 51 -9.59 20.71 -18.30
C ALA A 51 -10.12 19.28 -18.48
N GLU A 52 -11.01 19.06 -19.46
CA GLU A 52 -11.53 17.74 -19.80
C GLU A 52 -10.44 16.83 -20.38
N ALA A 53 -9.54 17.37 -21.22
CA ALA A 53 -8.37 16.64 -21.69
C ALA A 53 -7.43 16.25 -20.54
N ALA A 54 -7.22 17.16 -19.57
CA ALA A 54 -6.44 16.87 -18.37
C ALA A 54 -7.07 15.77 -17.52
N GLN A 55 -8.41 15.74 -17.39
CA GLN A 55 -9.13 14.69 -16.67
C GLN A 55 -8.89 13.29 -17.25
N GLN A 56 -8.76 13.18 -18.57
CA GLN A 56 -8.50 11.91 -19.25
C GLN A 56 -7.01 11.56 -19.32
N ASN A 57 -6.11 12.44 -18.88
CA ASN A 57 -4.67 12.17 -18.95
C ASN A 57 -4.28 11.09 -17.90
N PRO A 58 -3.63 9.99 -18.32
CA PRO A 58 -3.13 8.98 -17.39
C PRO A 58 -2.09 9.54 -16.41
N ASN A 59 -1.27 10.51 -16.83
CA ASN A 59 -0.28 11.16 -15.98
C ASN A 59 -0.94 12.22 -15.09
N PHE A 60 -1.08 11.91 -13.80
CA PHE A 60 -1.69 12.81 -12.83
C PHE A 60 -0.91 14.12 -12.62
N ASP A 61 0.42 14.08 -12.69
CA ASP A 61 1.24 15.29 -12.46
C ASP A 61 1.10 16.30 -13.59
N GLU A 62 1.05 15.80 -14.84
CA GLU A 62 0.74 16.62 -16.02
C GLU A 62 -0.70 17.15 -15.97
N ALA A 63 -1.67 16.31 -15.62
CA ALA A 63 -3.07 16.69 -15.46
C ALA A 63 -3.22 17.80 -14.42
N ARG A 64 -2.59 17.64 -13.26
CA ARG A 64 -2.60 18.61 -12.15
C ARG A 64 -2.00 19.94 -12.58
N THR A 65 -0.85 19.91 -13.26
CA THR A 65 -0.18 21.12 -13.75
C THR A 65 -1.06 21.86 -14.76
N SER A 66 -1.70 21.14 -15.69
CA SER A 66 -2.65 21.70 -16.64
C SER A 66 -3.84 22.36 -15.93
N ILE A 67 -4.47 21.67 -14.99
CA ILE A 67 -5.63 22.20 -14.26
C ILE A 67 -5.29 23.46 -13.46
N ILE A 68 -4.13 23.52 -12.79
CA ILE A 68 -3.69 24.72 -12.06
C ILE A 68 -3.55 25.92 -13.01
N ARG A 69 -2.97 25.69 -14.20
CA ARG A 69 -2.86 26.73 -15.24
C ARG A 69 -4.24 27.19 -15.71
N VAL A 70 -5.09 26.26 -16.09
CA VAL A 70 -6.44 26.56 -16.61
C VAL A 70 -7.29 27.28 -15.55
N GLN A 71 -7.19 26.92 -14.28
CA GLN A 71 -7.87 27.62 -13.17
C GLN A 71 -7.40 29.07 -12.99
N LYS A 72 -6.12 29.35 -13.23
CA LYS A 72 -5.58 30.71 -13.24
C LYS A 72 -6.15 31.49 -14.41
N GLU A 73 -6.02 30.96 -15.63
CA GLU A 73 -6.52 31.57 -16.86
C GLU A 73 -8.04 31.82 -16.80
N TRP A 74 -8.81 30.90 -16.21
CA TRP A 74 -10.26 31.05 -16.02
C TRP A 74 -10.66 32.30 -15.22
N LYS A 75 -9.85 32.66 -14.20
CA LYS A 75 -10.07 33.85 -13.37
C LYS A 75 -9.73 35.13 -14.11
N ASP A 76 -8.79 35.07 -15.04
CA ASP A 76 -8.36 36.20 -15.86
C ASP A 76 -9.35 36.49 -17.01
N VAL A 77 -10.12 35.48 -17.46
CA VAL A 77 -11.16 35.68 -18.48
C VAL A 77 -12.38 36.40 -17.90
N GLY A 78 -12.77 37.50 -18.56
CA GLY A 78 -13.86 38.37 -18.17
C GLY A 78 -15.26 37.75 -18.19
N ARG A 79 -16.27 38.63 -18.10
CA ARG A 79 -17.69 38.22 -17.99
C ARG A 79 -18.18 37.55 -19.28
N VAL A 80 -19.10 36.61 -19.13
CA VAL A 80 -19.77 35.89 -20.22
C VAL A 80 -21.26 36.22 -20.25
N PRO A 81 -22.02 35.82 -21.29
CA PRO A 81 -23.47 35.96 -21.29
C PRO A 81 -24.11 35.22 -20.11
N GLU A 82 -25.00 35.89 -19.39
CA GLU A 82 -25.60 35.39 -18.14
C GLU A 82 -26.29 34.03 -18.30
N LYS A 83 -26.98 33.83 -19.43
CA LYS A 83 -27.64 32.57 -19.80
C LYS A 83 -26.68 31.36 -19.83
N GLN A 84 -25.38 31.59 -20.05
CA GLN A 84 -24.38 30.51 -20.17
C GLN A 84 -23.47 30.39 -18.95
N ALA A 85 -23.40 31.42 -18.09
CA ALA A 85 -22.45 31.52 -16.99
C ALA A 85 -22.49 30.30 -16.05
N ASP A 86 -23.68 29.91 -15.59
CA ASP A 86 -23.83 28.77 -14.68
C ASP A 86 -23.48 27.43 -15.36
N LYS A 87 -23.92 27.24 -16.60
CA LYS A 87 -23.65 26.02 -17.37
C LYS A 87 -22.15 25.79 -17.57
N ILE A 88 -21.42 26.82 -18.01
CA ILE A 88 -19.97 26.69 -18.24
C ILE A 88 -19.20 26.53 -16.92
N TRP A 89 -19.66 27.19 -15.85
CA TRP A 89 -19.04 27.08 -14.53
C TRP A 89 -19.17 25.66 -13.97
N LYS A 90 -20.37 25.07 -14.05
CA LYS A 90 -20.61 23.68 -13.63
C LYS A 90 -19.74 22.70 -14.41
N ARG A 91 -19.67 22.85 -15.73
CA ARG A 91 -18.83 21.99 -16.59
C ARG A 91 -17.34 22.14 -16.27
N PHE A 92 -16.85 23.36 -16.12
CA PHE A 92 -15.48 23.64 -15.75
C PHE A 92 -15.10 23.03 -14.39
N ARG A 93 -15.95 23.25 -13.38
CA ARG A 93 -15.75 22.72 -12.04
C ARG A 93 -15.75 21.19 -12.03
N ALA A 94 -16.69 20.56 -12.72
CA ALA A 94 -16.75 19.10 -12.82
C ALA A 94 -15.47 18.50 -13.44
N ALA A 95 -14.93 19.12 -14.50
CA ALA A 95 -13.68 18.68 -15.11
C ALA A 95 -12.49 18.83 -14.14
N CYS A 96 -12.43 19.93 -13.39
CA CYS A 96 -11.38 20.14 -12.38
C CYS A 96 -11.47 19.13 -11.23
N ASP A 97 -12.67 18.94 -10.67
CA ASP A 97 -12.91 18.03 -9.55
C ASP A 97 -12.59 16.58 -9.96
N GLY A 98 -12.95 16.20 -11.19
CA GLY A 98 -12.68 14.85 -11.73
C GLY A 98 -11.19 14.46 -11.76
N VAL A 99 -10.28 15.42 -11.95
CA VAL A 99 -8.82 15.16 -11.97
C VAL A 99 -8.32 14.75 -10.59
N PHE A 100 -8.82 15.39 -9.52
CA PHE A 100 -8.40 15.12 -8.15
C PHE A 100 -9.17 13.95 -7.51
N GLU A 101 -10.35 13.62 -8.03
CA GLU A 101 -11.17 12.53 -7.52
C GLU A 101 -10.59 11.15 -7.87
N ARG A 102 -9.94 10.98 -9.04
CA ARG A 102 -9.36 9.69 -9.44
C ARG A 102 -8.31 9.15 -8.45
N PRO A 103 -7.23 9.89 -8.10
CA PRO A 103 -6.24 9.40 -7.11
C PRO A 103 -6.85 9.18 -5.72
N LYS A 104 -7.84 10.00 -5.35
CA LYS A 104 -8.54 9.86 -4.08
C LYS A 104 -9.35 8.57 -4.02
N GLN A 105 -10.06 8.23 -5.10
CA GLN A 105 -10.78 6.96 -5.23
C GLN A 105 -9.83 5.77 -5.24
N GLU A 106 -8.71 5.84 -5.96
CA GLU A 106 -7.68 4.79 -5.97
C GLU A 106 -7.10 4.54 -4.57
N THR A 107 -6.78 5.62 -3.85
CA THR A 107 -6.28 5.55 -2.48
C THR A 107 -7.32 4.92 -1.55
N ARG A 108 -8.56 5.39 -1.61
CA ARG A 108 -9.66 4.86 -0.80
C ARG A 108 -9.92 3.38 -1.10
N GLN A 109 -9.94 2.98 -2.36
CA GLN A 109 -10.09 1.57 -2.75
C GLN A 109 -8.94 0.72 -2.22
N ARG A 110 -7.70 1.24 -2.25
CA ARG A 110 -6.54 0.54 -1.69
C ARG A 110 -6.65 0.37 -0.17
N GLU A 111 -7.08 1.41 0.54
CA GLU A 111 -7.29 1.37 2.00
C GLU A 111 -8.43 0.40 2.37
N GLU A 112 -9.54 0.43 1.64
CA GLU A 112 -10.66 -0.51 1.83
C GLU A 112 -10.24 -1.96 1.55
N ARG A 113 -9.44 -2.21 0.51
CA ARG A 113 -8.89 -3.56 0.25
C ARG A 113 -7.97 -4.02 1.37
N GLN A 114 -7.10 -3.13 1.85
CA GLN A 114 -6.18 -3.45 2.95
C GLN A 114 -6.92 -3.71 4.26
N SER A 115 -8.00 -2.97 4.54
CA SER A 115 -8.80 -3.17 5.75
C SER A 115 -9.57 -4.49 5.71
N VAL A 116 -10.15 -4.86 4.56
CA VAL A 116 -10.80 -6.17 4.35
C VAL A 116 -9.78 -7.29 4.54
N ALA A 117 -8.62 -7.22 3.89
CA ALA A 117 -7.58 -8.25 4.03
C ALA A 117 -7.09 -8.39 5.48
N SER A 118 -6.92 -7.27 6.20
CA SER A 118 -6.55 -7.30 7.62
C SER A 118 -7.65 -7.93 8.49
N ALA A 119 -8.93 -7.68 8.21
CA ALA A 119 -10.04 -8.25 8.95
C ALA A 119 -10.19 -9.76 8.71
N GLU A 120 -10.01 -10.21 7.47
CA GLU A 120 -9.96 -11.63 7.12
C GLU A 120 -8.80 -12.34 7.81
N GLN A 121 -7.61 -11.73 7.83
CA GLN A 121 -6.45 -12.25 8.54
C GLN A 121 -6.73 -12.45 10.03
N VAL A 122 -7.31 -11.44 10.70
CA VAL A 122 -7.64 -11.53 12.14
C VAL A 122 -8.66 -12.64 12.39
N THR A 123 -9.72 -12.69 11.58
CA THR A 123 -10.76 -13.73 11.69
C THR A 123 -10.17 -15.12 11.54
N ARG A 124 -9.23 -15.29 10.60
CA ARG A 124 -8.53 -16.56 10.38
C ARG A 124 -7.67 -16.93 11.59
N LEU A 125 -6.91 -16.00 12.14
CA LEU A 125 -6.11 -16.23 13.34
C LEU A 125 -6.97 -16.63 14.54
N ASP A 126 -8.11 -15.97 14.73
CA ASP A 126 -9.05 -16.30 15.81
C ASP A 126 -9.62 -17.71 15.64
N SER A 127 -10.00 -18.09 14.42
CA SER A 127 -10.46 -19.45 14.11
C SER A 127 -9.37 -20.50 14.41
N ILE A 128 -8.13 -20.26 13.98
CA ILE A 128 -7.01 -21.16 14.25
C ILE A 128 -6.78 -21.26 15.77
N ALA A 129 -6.78 -20.13 16.48
CA ALA A 129 -6.59 -20.10 17.92
C ALA A 129 -7.66 -20.90 18.67
N GLN A 130 -8.94 -20.80 18.25
CA GLN A 130 -10.02 -21.61 18.80
C GLN A 130 -9.82 -23.10 18.55
N GLN A 131 -9.40 -23.48 17.33
CA GLN A 131 -9.12 -24.88 17.00
C GLN A 131 -7.96 -25.43 17.83
N VAL A 132 -6.88 -24.67 18.02
CA VAL A 132 -5.77 -25.04 18.89
C VAL A 132 -6.23 -25.18 20.35
N ALA A 133 -7.04 -24.23 20.84
CA ALA A 133 -7.55 -24.25 22.22
C ALA A 133 -8.51 -25.44 22.48
N ALA A 134 -9.20 -25.92 21.47
CA ALA A 134 -10.10 -27.07 21.57
C ALA A 134 -9.36 -28.42 21.63
N LEU A 135 -8.07 -28.47 21.27
CA LEU A 135 -7.28 -29.68 21.36
C LEU A 135 -7.10 -30.12 22.82
N SER A 136 -7.20 -31.42 23.04
CA SER A 136 -7.05 -32.04 24.36
C SER A 136 -6.35 -33.38 24.26
N PRO A 137 -5.90 -33.98 25.37
CA PRO A 137 -5.35 -35.33 25.34
C PRO A 137 -6.32 -36.39 24.80
N ALA A 138 -7.64 -36.17 24.93
CA ALA A 138 -8.67 -37.06 24.40
C ALA A 138 -8.96 -36.84 22.89
N ALA A 139 -8.61 -35.66 22.37
CA ALA A 139 -8.72 -35.31 20.95
C ALA A 139 -7.47 -34.50 20.56
N PRO A 140 -6.32 -35.18 20.40
CA PRO A 140 -5.07 -34.51 20.04
C PRO A 140 -5.12 -34.00 18.60
N GLY A 141 -4.22 -33.07 18.27
CA GLY A 141 -4.04 -32.62 16.89
C GLY A 141 -3.59 -33.77 15.98
N THR A 142 -3.74 -33.59 14.66
CA THR A 142 -3.28 -34.52 13.63
C THR A 142 -2.39 -33.81 12.62
N LEU A 143 -1.50 -34.55 11.94
CA LEU A 143 -0.71 -33.98 10.85
C LEU A 143 -1.56 -33.48 9.68
N GLU A 144 -2.70 -34.11 9.45
CA GLU A 144 -3.67 -33.68 8.45
C GLU A 144 -4.27 -32.33 8.82
N GLY A 145 -4.70 -32.16 10.07
CA GLY A 145 -5.19 -30.88 10.57
C GLY A 145 -4.13 -29.78 10.52
N PHE A 146 -2.89 -30.08 10.89
CA PHE A 146 -1.77 -29.14 10.73
C PHE A 146 -1.62 -28.65 9.28
N ARG A 147 -1.63 -29.58 8.32
CA ARG A 147 -1.52 -29.23 6.88
C ARG A 147 -2.74 -28.46 6.38
N ALA A 148 -3.93 -28.80 6.85
CA ALA A 148 -5.16 -28.10 6.50
C ALA A 148 -5.12 -26.65 6.97
N LEU A 149 -4.72 -26.40 8.23
CA LEU A 149 -4.57 -25.03 8.77
C LEU A 149 -3.50 -24.24 8.00
N ALA A 150 -2.41 -24.88 7.60
CA ALA A 150 -1.37 -24.24 6.80
C ALA A 150 -1.84 -23.86 5.39
N ALA A 151 -2.57 -24.76 4.71
CA ALA A 151 -3.15 -24.48 3.40
C ALA A 151 -4.23 -23.39 3.46
N ASP A 152 -5.05 -23.42 4.50
CA ASP A 152 -6.10 -22.44 4.74
C ASP A 152 -5.52 -21.05 5.02
N TRP A 153 -4.42 -20.96 5.79
CA TRP A 153 -3.67 -19.71 5.96
C TRP A 153 -3.05 -19.22 4.64
N GLN A 154 -2.48 -20.13 3.83
CA GLN A 154 -1.89 -19.80 2.54
C GLN A 154 -2.92 -19.25 1.54
N SER A 155 -4.21 -19.58 1.69
CA SER A 155 -5.26 -19.00 0.85
C SER A 155 -5.40 -17.47 0.97
N LEU A 156 -4.83 -16.87 2.02
CA LEU A 156 -4.76 -15.42 2.21
C LEU A 156 -3.64 -14.76 1.39
N ASP A 157 -2.79 -15.51 0.71
CA ASP A 157 -1.71 -14.91 -0.07
C ASP A 157 -2.25 -14.15 -1.29
N ALA A 158 -1.64 -13.00 -1.58
CA ALA A 158 -2.06 -12.16 -2.70
C ALA A 158 -1.92 -12.92 -4.03
N THR A 159 -3.03 -13.04 -4.76
CA THR A 159 -3.04 -13.56 -6.13
C THR A 159 -2.77 -12.45 -7.15
N GLU A 160 -2.33 -12.82 -8.35
CA GLU A 160 -2.17 -11.86 -9.46
C GLU A 160 -3.46 -11.07 -9.66
N GLY A 161 -3.41 -9.75 -9.37
CA GLY A 161 -4.56 -8.85 -9.50
C GLY A 161 -5.13 -8.29 -8.19
N GLN A 162 -4.69 -8.76 -7.01
CA GLN A 162 -5.13 -8.22 -5.71
C GLN A 162 -3.96 -7.69 -4.85
N PRO A 163 -3.39 -6.51 -5.19
CA PRO A 163 -2.39 -5.87 -4.37
C PRO A 163 -2.98 -5.51 -2.99
N GLY A 164 -2.38 -6.04 -1.92
CA GLY A 164 -2.79 -5.77 -0.54
C GLY A 164 -3.54 -6.89 0.18
N ALA A 165 -3.84 -8.02 -0.49
CA ALA A 165 -4.52 -9.17 0.12
C ALA A 165 -3.62 -10.05 1.02
N GLY A 166 -2.29 -9.88 0.95
CA GLY A 166 -1.35 -10.74 1.66
C GLY A 166 -1.29 -10.55 3.18
N THR A 167 -0.64 -11.50 3.85
CA THR A 167 -0.46 -11.51 5.30
C THR A 167 0.55 -10.47 5.81
N SER A 168 0.22 -9.85 6.94
CA SER A 168 1.17 -9.00 7.70
C SER A 168 2.24 -9.81 8.42
N ASP A 169 3.41 -9.22 8.69
CA ASP A 169 4.50 -9.87 9.45
C ASP A 169 4.05 -10.31 10.84
N ARG A 170 3.28 -9.46 11.52
CA ARG A 170 2.70 -9.77 12.83
C ARG A 170 1.74 -10.95 12.75
N GLY A 171 0.91 -11.01 11.70
CA GLY A 171 -0.01 -12.11 11.49
C GLY A 171 0.72 -13.43 11.24
N GLU A 172 1.81 -13.41 10.47
CA GLU A 172 2.66 -14.60 10.26
C GLU A 172 3.29 -15.10 11.57
N GLU A 173 3.83 -14.21 12.39
CA GLU A 173 4.42 -14.57 13.68
C GLU A 173 3.38 -15.22 14.61
N GLN A 174 2.18 -14.63 14.68
CA GLN A 174 1.08 -15.18 15.46
C GLN A 174 0.63 -16.54 14.93
N PHE A 175 0.48 -16.67 13.61
CA PHE A 175 0.15 -17.93 12.96
C PHE A 175 1.18 -19.02 13.28
N LEU A 176 2.47 -18.78 13.06
CA LEU A 176 3.54 -19.74 13.36
C LEU A 176 3.57 -20.13 14.85
N THR A 177 3.31 -19.18 15.74
CA THR A 177 3.17 -19.46 17.18
C THR A 177 2.01 -20.42 17.47
N LEU A 178 0.85 -20.21 16.83
CA LEU A 178 -0.30 -21.11 16.97
C LEU A 178 -0.01 -22.50 16.39
N MET A 179 0.66 -22.58 15.24
CA MET A 179 1.04 -23.85 14.62
C MET A 179 2.04 -24.63 15.49
N GLY A 180 2.97 -23.95 16.17
CA GLY A 180 3.85 -24.57 17.16
C GLY A 180 3.08 -25.15 18.35
N LYS A 181 2.09 -24.40 18.88
CA LYS A 181 1.19 -24.90 19.95
C LYS A 181 0.38 -26.12 19.49
N TYR A 182 -0.16 -26.08 18.27
CA TYR A 182 -0.88 -27.19 17.65
C TYR A 182 -0.01 -28.46 17.61
N LEU A 183 1.23 -28.34 17.12
CA LEU A 183 2.17 -29.47 17.06
C LEU A 183 2.49 -30.02 18.45
N ASN A 184 2.62 -29.17 19.48
CA ASN A 184 2.83 -29.63 20.85
C ASN A 184 1.70 -30.53 21.35
N GLN A 185 0.46 -30.26 20.95
CA GLN A 185 -0.73 -31.07 21.27
C GLN A 185 -0.99 -32.21 20.26
N THR A 186 -0.11 -32.39 19.28
CA THR A 186 -0.18 -33.50 18.32
C THR A 186 0.59 -34.71 18.88
N GLY A 187 -0.09 -35.84 19.03
CA GLY A 187 0.49 -37.10 19.51
C GLY A 187 1.24 -37.85 18.40
N GLY A 188 2.11 -38.78 18.78
CA GLY A 188 2.78 -39.68 17.83
C GLY A 188 3.91 -39.07 17.00
N ILE A 189 4.40 -37.88 17.38
CA ILE A 189 5.48 -37.17 16.69
C ILE A 189 6.56 -36.80 17.71
N THR A 190 7.83 -37.01 17.35
CA THR A 190 8.97 -36.66 18.21
C THR A 190 9.10 -35.13 18.34
N PRO A 191 9.70 -34.60 19.43
CA PRO A 191 9.97 -33.17 19.55
C PRO A 191 10.78 -32.62 18.36
N THR A 192 11.76 -33.39 17.87
CA THR A 192 12.60 -33.00 16.73
C THR A 192 11.79 -32.90 15.43
N ASP A 193 10.89 -33.86 15.17
CA ASP A 193 10.05 -33.81 13.97
C ASP A 193 9.06 -32.64 14.02
N LYS A 194 8.57 -32.26 15.21
CA LYS A 194 7.71 -31.07 15.38
C LYS A 194 8.46 -29.79 15.02
N GLU A 195 9.71 -29.65 15.49
CA GLU A 195 10.56 -28.50 15.14
C GLU A 195 10.85 -28.45 13.64
N ASP A 196 11.13 -29.58 13.01
CA ASP A 196 11.39 -29.67 11.57
C ASP A 196 10.16 -29.28 10.74
N LEU A 197 8.96 -29.74 11.13
CA LEU A 197 7.70 -29.38 10.47
C LEU A 197 7.41 -27.89 10.58
N LEU A 198 7.58 -27.31 11.77
CA LEU A 198 7.37 -25.87 11.98
C LEU A 198 8.37 -25.04 11.16
N PHE A 199 9.63 -25.46 11.13
CA PHE A 199 10.67 -24.79 10.36
C PHE A 199 10.42 -24.86 8.84
N GLN A 200 9.96 -26.01 8.34
CA GLN A 200 9.56 -26.15 6.93
C GLN A 200 8.39 -25.22 6.58
N LEU A 201 7.38 -25.14 7.44
CA LEU A 201 6.27 -24.21 7.27
C LEU A 201 6.76 -22.76 7.24
N GLU A 202 7.62 -22.38 8.17
CA GLU A 202 8.19 -21.03 8.21
C GLU A 202 8.96 -20.69 6.92
N ILE A 203 9.76 -21.61 6.37
CA ILE A 203 10.43 -21.41 5.08
C ILE A 203 9.41 -21.24 3.96
N ALA A 204 8.39 -22.10 3.90
CA ALA A 204 7.36 -22.03 2.87
C ALA A 204 6.64 -20.66 2.90
N ARG A 205 6.29 -20.17 4.10
CA ARG A 205 5.70 -18.83 4.29
C ARG A 205 6.64 -17.71 3.88
N LEU A 206 7.93 -17.80 4.24
CA LEU A 206 8.94 -16.81 3.83
C LEU A 206 9.12 -16.77 2.31
N LYS A 207 9.07 -17.91 1.63
CA LYS A 207 9.20 -17.97 0.15
C LYS A 207 7.98 -17.44 -0.58
N ALA A 208 6.78 -17.58 -0.01
CA ALA A 208 5.54 -17.12 -0.61
C ALA A 208 5.40 -15.58 -0.63
N ARG A 209 6.16 -14.86 0.20
CA ARG A 209 6.00 -13.41 0.39
C ARG A 209 7.08 -12.61 -0.36
N PRO A 210 6.72 -11.74 -1.34
CA PRO A 210 7.69 -10.97 -2.12
C PRO A 210 8.62 -10.07 -1.28
N GLN A 211 8.11 -9.55 -0.16
CA GLN A 211 8.88 -8.70 0.76
C GLN A 211 9.82 -9.50 1.69
N ALA A 212 9.65 -10.82 1.76
CA ALA A 212 10.41 -11.68 2.66
C ALA A 212 11.77 -12.11 2.09
N GLN A 213 12.17 -11.67 0.88
CA GLN A 213 13.52 -11.91 0.36
C GLN A 213 14.61 -11.41 1.33
N GLN A 214 14.41 -10.23 1.94
CA GLN A 214 15.33 -9.73 2.96
C GLN A 214 15.31 -10.55 4.24
N ALA A 215 14.13 -11.01 4.67
CA ALA A 215 13.97 -11.86 5.85
C ALA A 215 14.63 -13.23 5.64
N PHE A 216 14.51 -13.79 4.44
CA PHE A 216 15.18 -15.02 4.00
C PHE A 216 16.70 -14.88 4.11
N THR A 217 17.27 -13.81 3.55
CA THR A 217 18.72 -13.54 3.66
C THR A 217 19.15 -13.36 5.10
N ARG A 218 18.41 -12.59 5.91
CA ARG A 218 18.71 -12.42 7.34
C ARG A 218 18.74 -13.77 8.06
N LYS A 219 17.74 -14.62 7.83
CA LYS A 219 17.66 -15.96 8.43
C LYS A 219 18.81 -16.85 7.98
N GLU A 220 19.17 -16.83 6.70
CA GLU A 220 20.33 -17.57 6.18
C GLU A 220 21.63 -17.13 6.87
N THR A 221 21.86 -15.82 6.95
CA THR A 221 23.07 -15.27 7.58
C THR A 221 23.11 -15.57 9.08
N GLY A 222 21.97 -15.54 9.76
CA GLY A 222 21.86 -15.91 11.18
C GLY A 222 22.24 -17.37 11.42
N LEU A 223 21.68 -18.31 10.64
CA LEU A 223 22.01 -19.73 10.73
C LEU A 223 23.50 -19.99 10.47
N ARG A 224 24.07 -19.36 9.44
CA ARG A 224 25.51 -19.50 9.14
C ARG A 224 26.38 -18.99 10.29
N ARG A 225 26.00 -17.87 10.89
CA ARG A 225 26.72 -17.30 12.04
C ARG A 225 26.65 -18.22 13.26
N GLU A 226 25.46 -18.73 13.60
CA GLU A 226 25.29 -19.64 14.73
C GLU A 226 26.08 -20.95 14.54
N ILE A 227 26.07 -21.50 13.31
CA ILE A 227 26.91 -22.66 12.98
C ILE A 227 28.39 -22.35 13.24
N GLN A 228 28.87 -21.20 12.76
CA GLN A 228 30.27 -20.81 12.93
C GLN A 228 30.65 -20.63 14.40
N GLU A 229 29.77 -20.02 15.20
CA GLU A 229 29.97 -19.83 16.64
C GLU A 229 30.07 -21.19 17.36
N LEU A 230 29.15 -22.12 17.08
CA LEU A 230 29.20 -23.46 17.67
C LEU A 230 30.39 -24.29 17.18
N GLU A 231 30.82 -24.14 15.92
CA GLU A 231 32.02 -24.79 15.39
C GLU A 231 33.30 -24.29 16.10
N ASN A 232 33.37 -22.99 16.42
CA ASN A 232 34.44 -22.44 17.24
C ASN A 232 34.40 -23.00 18.67
N ASP A 233 33.21 -23.10 19.27
CA ASP A 233 33.05 -23.71 20.60
C ASP A 233 33.49 -25.18 20.61
N VAL A 234 33.16 -25.96 19.57
CA VAL A 234 33.64 -27.33 19.40
C VAL A 234 35.17 -27.38 19.39
N ALA A 235 35.84 -26.50 18.65
CA ALA A 235 37.30 -26.45 18.61
C ALA A 235 37.91 -26.16 20.01
N THR A 236 37.29 -25.27 20.79
CA THR A 236 37.70 -25.00 22.17
C THR A 236 37.45 -26.20 23.10
N LEU A 237 36.28 -26.83 23.01
CA LEU A 237 35.95 -28.02 23.80
C LEU A 237 36.91 -29.17 23.50
N GLN A 238 37.28 -29.38 22.23
CA GLN A 238 38.27 -30.37 21.80
C GLN A 238 39.66 -30.07 22.40
N THR A 239 40.11 -28.81 22.32
CA THR A 239 41.38 -28.39 22.91
C THR A 239 41.42 -28.66 24.43
N ASN A 240 40.32 -28.36 25.13
CA ASN A 240 40.20 -28.64 26.56
C ASN A 240 40.19 -30.15 26.84
N LEU A 241 39.49 -30.94 26.03
CA LEU A 241 39.47 -32.40 26.12
C LEU A 241 40.86 -33.00 25.94
N ASP A 242 41.64 -32.51 24.99
CA ASP A 242 43.02 -32.94 24.75
C ASP A 242 43.94 -32.60 25.93
N PHE A 243 43.75 -31.42 26.54
CA PHE A 243 44.44 -31.02 27.76
C PHE A 243 44.13 -31.96 28.93
N PHE A 244 42.85 -32.22 29.21
CA PHE A 244 42.42 -33.11 30.29
C PHE A 244 42.68 -34.59 29.98
N GLY A 245 42.78 -34.98 28.71
CA GLY A 245 43.15 -36.31 28.24
C GLY A 245 44.48 -36.81 28.80
N ARG A 246 45.39 -35.89 29.11
CA ARG A 246 46.72 -36.16 29.67
C ARG A 246 46.74 -36.23 31.20
N SER A 247 45.64 -35.88 31.88
CA SER A 247 45.56 -35.82 33.34
C SER A 247 44.91 -37.07 33.93
N LYS A 248 45.56 -37.66 34.93
CA LYS A 248 45.12 -38.92 35.56
C LYS A 248 43.88 -38.79 36.45
N ASN A 249 43.53 -37.57 36.88
CA ASN A 249 42.43 -37.31 37.83
C ASN A 249 41.28 -36.48 37.21
N ALA A 250 41.18 -36.42 35.88
CA ALA A 250 40.24 -35.55 35.17
C ALA A 250 39.06 -36.31 34.53
N ASP A 251 38.80 -37.56 34.91
CA ASP A 251 37.76 -38.42 34.31
C ASP A 251 36.38 -37.77 34.23
N GLN A 252 35.91 -37.22 35.35
CA GLN A 252 34.60 -36.58 35.43
C GLN A 252 34.50 -35.36 34.52
N LEU A 253 35.54 -34.52 34.48
CA LEU A 253 35.61 -33.38 33.58
C LEU A 253 35.62 -33.85 32.12
N ARG A 254 36.43 -34.87 31.77
CA ARG A 254 36.45 -35.43 30.41
C ARG A 254 35.08 -35.89 29.96
N GLN A 255 34.34 -36.58 30.82
CA GLN A 255 32.99 -37.03 30.52
C GLN A 255 32.02 -35.85 30.31
N GLU A 256 32.12 -34.80 31.13
CA GLU A 256 31.34 -33.57 30.96
C GLU A 256 31.63 -32.87 29.63
N TYR A 257 32.91 -32.68 29.29
CA TYR A 257 33.32 -32.06 28.03
C TYR A 257 32.91 -32.92 26.82
N GLN A 258 32.96 -34.24 26.91
CA GLN A 258 32.47 -35.15 25.86
C GLN A 258 30.96 -35.03 25.67
N GLY A 259 30.20 -34.95 26.76
CA GLY A 259 28.75 -34.71 26.71
C GLY A 259 28.42 -33.40 26.00
N ARG A 260 29.05 -32.30 26.43
CA ARG A 260 28.89 -30.98 25.78
C ARG A 260 29.29 -31.02 24.31
N LEU A 261 30.40 -31.67 23.96
CA LEU A 261 30.84 -31.83 22.57
C LEU A 261 29.80 -32.56 21.72
N SER A 262 29.22 -33.64 22.25
CA SER A 262 28.16 -34.41 21.57
C SER A 262 26.91 -33.56 21.34
N GLU A 263 26.46 -32.84 22.36
CA GLU A 263 25.31 -31.94 22.28
C GLU A 263 25.53 -30.80 21.27
N THR A 264 26.69 -30.15 21.31
CA THR A 264 27.04 -29.07 20.38
C THR A 264 27.10 -29.58 18.94
N ASN A 265 27.69 -30.76 18.70
CA ASN A 265 27.74 -31.37 17.37
C ASN A 265 26.33 -31.74 16.85
N ALA A 266 25.46 -32.25 17.71
CA ALA A 266 24.06 -32.52 17.34
C ALA A 266 23.33 -31.22 16.93
N ARG A 267 23.56 -30.12 17.66
CA ARG A 267 23.01 -28.80 17.32
C ARG A 267 23.54 -28.29 15.98
N ILE A 268 24.85 -28.38 15.72
CA ILE A 268 25.45 -28.00 14.44
C ILE A 268 24.82 -28.81 13.29
N ALA A 269 24.68 -30.13 13.46
CA ALA A 269 24.06 -30.99 12.44
C ALA A 269 22.62 -30.55 12.12
N LYS A 270 21.84 -30.20 13.15
CA LYS A 270 20.47 -29.66 13.00
C LYS A 270 20.47 -28.33 12.26
N LEU A 271 21.29 -27.36 12.65
CA LEU A 271 21.36 -26.05 11.98
C LEU A 271 21.82 -26.19 10.51
N LYS A 272 22.76 -27.09 10.22
CA LYS A 272 23.18 -27.40 8.84
C LYS A 272 22.04 -27.98 8.00
N LYS A 273 21.22 -28.86 8.59
CA LYS A 273 20.01 -29.39 7.94
C LYS A 273 19.01 -28.27 7.61
N GLN A 274 18.77 -27.38 8.57
CA GLN A 274 17.89 -26.21 8.42
C GLN A 274 18.40 -25.25 7.33
N LEU A 275 19.70 -24.95 7.33
CA LEU A 275 20.33 -24.12 6.30
C LEU A 275 20.19 -24.75 4.89
N LYS A 276 20.33 -26.07 4.79
CA LYS A 276 20.13 -26.80 3.53
C LYS A 276 18.70 -26.66 3.01
N GLN A 277 17.70 -26.83 3.89
CA GLN A 277 16.28 -26.66 3.54
C GLN A 277 15.92 -25.23 3.13
N LEU A 278 16.58 -24.24 3.75
CA LEU A 278 16.39 -22.83 3.36
C LEU A 278 16.85 -22.60 1.92
N ARG A 279 18.00 -23.18 1.54
CA ARG A 279 18.64 -22.98 0.23
C ARG A 279 18.08 -23.82 -0.93
N SER A 280 17.40 -24.93 -0.64
CA SER A 280 16.70 -25.77 -1.62
C SER A 280 15.39 -25.12 -2.05
#